data_AF-A0A811K8N4-F1
#
_entry.id   AF-A0A811K8N4-F1
#
_cell.length_a   1.000
_cell.length_b   1.000
_cell.length_c   1.000
_cell.angle_alpha   90.00
_cell.angle_beta   90.00
_cell.angle_gamma   90.00
#
_symmetry.space_group_name_H-M   'P 1'
#
loop_
_entity.id
_entity.type
_entity.pdbx_description
1 polymer ?
#
loop_
_entity_poly.entity_id
_entity_poly.type
_entity_poly.pdbx_seq_one_letter_code
_entity_poly.pdbx_strand_id
1 'polypeptide(L)'
;MFCNHISAEKKHLAILRNDHVVHDLMKTVVVHPDLKYFVGTKADVYQCKADERCCPDKEKFFYYDDAGLQGPVNSSLWLRFQPDNLEGSVPEQIVTLEPAWRTYQGPVNLLGFNDVNGQQQEIPLLCEYRDKYKCPEGFVFNDGVCTGILECGATGDECESKCTQMGNSFGGKAMLPSIHNDNYNWFLATQYRKVIMSGKENNFKNGKLFSQYWPIMIGMKHIHGQWVNLDQTPSDYFRWWSLENKEVKLFTNPDKGYKRVFLMVRVNGDDGISTFGYWANNYHDKDKIPFVGCQVKPKKLF
;
A
#
# COMPACT_ATOMS: atom_id res chain seq x y z
N MET A 1 5.33 -0.87 7.83
CA MET A 1 5.24 0.56 7.46
C MET A 1 5.50 1.37 8.72
N PHE A 2 6.38 2.36 8.69
CA PHE A 2 6.64 3.19 9.88
C PHE A 2 5.37 4.00 10.23
N CYS A 3 4.98 3.99 11.51
CA CYS A 3 3.71 4.53 12.00
C CYS A 3 3.52 6.04 11.81
N ASN A 4 4.52 6.76 11.28
CA ASN A 4 4.52 8.22 11.17
C ASN A 4 3.57 8.73 10.06
N HIS A 5 3.12 7.85 9.15
CA HIS A 5 2.25 8.20 8.02
C HIS A 5 0.77 7.85 8.20
N ILE A 6 0.37 7.35 9.38
CA ILE A 6 -1.01 6.94 9.67
C ILE A 6 -1.67 8.01 10.55
N SER A 7 -2.97 8.31 10.39
CA SER A 7 -3.66 9.23 11.31
C SER A 7 -3.82 8.59 12.69
N ALA A 8 -3.68 9.38 13.77
CA ALA A 8 -3.65 8.86 15.15
C ALA A 8 -4.85 7.96 15.52
N GLU A 9 -6.04 8.24 14.97
CA GLU A 9 -7.27 7.46 15.18
C GLU A 9 -7.29 6.09 14.47
N LYS A 10 -6.31 5.80 13.61
CA LYS A 10 -6.22 4.58 12.79
C LYS A 10 -4.93 3.79 13.04
N LYS A 11 -4.06 4.24 13.95
CA LYS A 11 -2.80 3.58 14.28
C LYS A 11 -3.06 2.38 15.19
N HIS A 12 -2.85 1.18 14.65
CA HIS A 12 -2.77 -0.05 15.44
C HIS A 12 -1.38 -0.66 15.26
N LEU A 13 -0.76 -1.07 16.37
CA LEU A 13 0.40 -1.95 16.30
C LEU A 13 -0.02 -3.27 15.64
N ALA A 14 0.85 -3.82 14.80
CA ALA A 14 0.54 -4.97 13.97
C ALA A 14 0.28 -6.22 14.80
N ILE A 15 -0.82 -6.92 14.51
CA ILE A 15 -1.11 -8.23 15.10
C ILE A 15 -0.55 -9.29 14.15
N LEU A 16 0.52 -9.95 14.57
CA LEU A 16 1.13 -11.05 13.82
C LEU A 16 0.55 -12.37 14.34
N ARG A 17 -0.23 -13.06 13.50
CA ARG A 17 -1.05 -14.22 13.92
C ARG A 17 -0.35 -15.57 13.71
N ASN A 18 0.63 -15.62 12.82
CA ASN A 18 1.38 -16.83 12.49
C ASN A 18 2.68 -16.47 11.79
N ASP A 19 3.54 -17.48 11.67
CA ASP A 19 4.83 -17.49 10.99
C ASP A 19 4.74 -17.11 9.50
N HIS A 20 3.68 -17.53 8.80
CA HIS A 20 3.46 -17.15 7.40
C HIS A 20 3.38 -15.63 7.19
N VAL A 21 2.65 -14.91 8.05
CA VAL A 21 2.55 -13.45 7.99
C VAL A 21 3.92 -12.80 8.20
N VAL A 22 4.72 -13.29 9.15
CA VAL A 22 6.08 -12.79 9.39
C VAL A 22 6.96 -12.99 8.17
N HIS A 23 6.88 -14.17 7.55
CA HIS A 23 7.63 -14.49 6.34
C HIS A 23 7.26 -13.57 5.16
N ASP A 24 5.98 -13.30 4.95
CA ASP A 24 5.51 -12.40 3.89
C ASP A 24 5.96 -10.95 4.12
N LEU A 25 5.97 -10.49 5.37
CA LEU A 25 6.47 -9.15 5.73
C LEU A 25 7.98 -9.03 5.47
N MET A 26 8.76 -10.09 5.71
CA MET A 26 10.19 -10.13 5.36
C MET A 26 10.40 -10.09 3.84
N LYS A 27 9.66 -10.92 3.10
CA LYS A 27 9.75 -10.99 1.63
C LYS A 27 9.40 -9.67 0.95
N THR A 28 8.46 -8.92 1.54
CA THR A 28 8.03 -7.60 1.06
C THR A 28 8.86 -6.44 1.63
N VAL A 29 9.93 -6.74 2.39
CA VAL A 29 10.86 -5.76 2.99
C VAL A 29 10.15 -4.77 3.94
N VAL A 30 9.01 -5.18 4.49
CA VAL A 30 8.30 -4.39 5.51
C VAL A 30 8.99 -4.52 6.88
N VAL A 31 9.55 -5.70 7.15
CA VAL A 31 10.43 -5.95 8.30
C VAL A 31 11.78 -6.45 7.82
N HIS A 32 12.85 -6.01 8.47
CA HIS A 32 14.22 -6.42 8.17
C HIS A 32 14.66 -7.52 9.14
N PRO A 33 15.34 -8.59 8.68
CA PRO A 33 15.81 -9.70 9.53
C PRO A 33 16.87 -9.30 10.58
N ASP A 34 17.28 -8.04 10.65
CA ASP A 34 18.30 -7.55 11.59
C ASP A 34 17.77 -6.52 12.58
N LEU A 35 16.48 -6.18 12.48
CA LEU A 35 15.85 -5.14 13.26
C LEU A 35 14.81 -5.73 14.22
N LYS A 36 14.64 -5.04 15.34
CA LYS A 36 13.63 -5.30 16.36
C LYS A 36 12.43 -4.38 16.14
N TYR A 37 11.22 -4.88 16.41
CA TYR A 37 9.98 -4.12 16.23
C TYR A 37 9.02 -4.29 17.41
N PHE A 38 8.34 -3.20 17.81
CA PHE A 38 7.17 -3.27 18.67
C PHE A 38 5.95 -3.72 17.85
N VAL A 39 5.19 -4.67 18.39
CA VAL A 39 4.01 -5.29 17.77
C VAL A 39 2.80 -5.24 18.71
N GLY A 40 1.61 -5.50 18.18
CA GLY A 40 0.32 -5.27 18.85
C GLY A 40 -0.12 -6.37 19.81
N THR A 41 0.82 -6.96 20.54
CA THR A 41 0.53 -7.91 21.61
C THR A 41 0.45 -7.16 22.94
N LYS A 42 -0.53 -7.53 23.75
CA LYS A 42 -0.76 -7.02 25.11
C LYS A 42 -0.54 -8.16 26.10
N ALA A 43 -0.27 -7.78 27.34
CA ALA A 43 -0.25 -8.67 28.49
C ALA A 43 -1.10 -8.06 29.61
N ASP A 44 -1.74 -8.90 30.40
CA ASP A 44 -2.44 -8.42 31.59
C ASP A 44 -1.45 -8.01 32.69
N VAL A 45 -1.89 -7.12 33.58
CA VAL A 45 -1.10 -6.79 34.77
C VAL A 45 -1.15 -7.98 35.71
N TYR A 46 -0.01 -8.66 35.84
CA TYR A 46 0.14 -9.79 36.75
C TYR A 46 1.22 -9.47 37.80
N GLN A 47 0.85 -9.58 39.07
CA GLN A 47 1.77 -9.47 40.19
C GLN A 47 2.03 -10.87 40.73
N CYS A 48 3.29 -11.29 40.65
CA CYS A 48 3.71 -12.55 41.23
C CYS A 48 3.78 -12.45 42.75
N LYS A 49 3.47 -13.58 43.42
CA LYS A 49 3.76 -13.72 44.85
C LYS A 49 5.27 -13.76 45.04
N ALA A 50 5.73 -13.26 46.19
CA ALA A 50 7.15 -13.06 46.46
C ALA A 50 8.00 -14.35 46.43
N ASP A 51 7.37 -15.52 46.47
CA ASP A 51 7.98 -16.86 46.57
C ASP A 51 7.81 -17.73 45.30
N GLU A 52 7.15 -17.23 44.25
CA GLU A 52 6.90 -17.99 43.03
C GLU A 52 7.80 -17.51 41.87
N ARG A 53 8.41 -18.46 41.13
CA ARG A 53 9.12 -18.13 39.88
C ARG A 53 8.08 -17.71 38.84
N CYS A 54 8.16 -16.45 38.44
CA CYS A 54 7.15 -15.77 37.66
C CYS A 54 7.30 -16.08 36.17
N CYS A 55 6.82 -17.24 35.71
CA CYS A 55 6.79 -17.57 34.28
C CYS A 55 5.33 -17.60 33.81
N PRO A 56 4.81 -16.50 33.23
CA PRO A 56 3.45 -16.47 32.76
C PRO A 56 3.18 -17.57 31.71
N ASP A 57 2.04 -18.23 31.83
CA ASP A 57 1.55 -19.15 30.80
C ASP A 57 1.34 -18.36 29.50
N LYS A 58 2.21 -18.58 28.51
CA LYS A 58 2.25 -17.80 27.27
C LYS A 58 0.97 -17.82 26.46
N GLU A 59 0.10 -18.83 26.66
CA GLU A 59 -1.18 -18.95 25.98
C GLU A 59 -2.31 -18.16 26.67
N LYS A 60 -2.11 -17.77 27.93
CA LYS A 60 -3.11 -17.08 28.76
C LYS A 60 -2.73 -15.67 29.14
N PHE A 61 -1.44 -15.39 29.26
CA PHE A 61 -0.93 -14.11 29.73
C PHE A 61 -0.81 -13.08 28.61
N PHE A 62 -0.39 -13.52 27.42
CA PHE A 62 -0.26 -12.67 26.25
C PHE A 62 -1.44 -12.85 25.30
N TYR A 63 -1.96 -11.73 24.81
CA TYR A 63 -3.08 -11.70 23.87
C TYR A 63 -2.93 -10.56 22.88
N TYR A 64 -3.61 -10.67 21.74
CA TYR A 64 -3.84 -9.50 20.90
C TYR A 64 -5.23 -8.94 21.17
N ASP A 65 -5.38 -7.63 21.01
CA ASP A 65 -6.67 -6.93 21.01
C ASP A 65 -7.01 -6.52 19.60
N ASP A 66 -7.94 -7.27 18.99
CA ASP A 66 -8.47 -6.98 17.68
C ASP A 66 -9.84 -6.31 17.75
N ALA A 67 -9.86 -4.98 17.84
CA ALA A 67 -11.08 -4.18 17.86
C ALA A 67 -12.04 -4.55 19.02
N GLY A 68 -11.48 -4.83 20.19
CA GLY A 68 -12.23 -5.25 21.38
C GLY A 68 -12.43 -6.77 21.48
N LEU A 69 -11.94 -7.55 20.52
CA LEU A 69 -11.90 -9.01 20.60
C LEU A 69 -10.49 -9.46 21.02
N GLN A 70 -10.41 -10.04 22.22
CA GLN A 70 -9.20 -10.67 22.71
C GLN A 70 -8.99 -12.03 22.05
N GLY A 71 -7.78 -12.31 21.57
CA GLY A 71 -7.43 -13.62 21.04
C GLY A 71 -6.02 -14.08 21.42
N PRO A 72 -5.76 -15.39 21.33
CA PRO A 72 -4.54 -15.99 21.87
C PRO A 72 -3.33 -15.73 20.97
N VAL A 73 -2.17 -15.54 21.57
CA VAL A 73 -0.91 -15.48 20.82
C VAL A 73 -0.51 -16.88 20.35
N ASN A 74 -0.17 -17.01 19.07
CA ASN A 74 0.23 -18.29 18.50
C ASN A 74 1.59 -18.74 19.08
N SER A 75 1.61 -19.94 19.67
CA SER A 75 2.78 -20.49 20.35
C SER A 75 3.99 -20.68 19.44
N SER A 76 3.77 -20.86 18.13
CA SER A 76 4.82 -21.00 17.10
C SER A 76 5.62 -19.72 16.83
N LEU A 77 5.09 -18.56 17.23
CA LEU A 77 5.77 -17.28 17.02
C LEU A 77 6.85 -17.02 18.06
N TRP A 78 6.81 -17.67 19.22
CA TRP A 78 7.78 -17.45 20.28
C TRP A 78 9.16 -17.97 19.93
N LEU A 79 10.17 -17.14 20.20
CA LEU A 79 11.55 -17.58 20.10
C LEU A 79 11.84 -18.66 21.14
N ARG A 80 12.92 -19.42 20.90
CA ARG A 80 13.29 -20.53 21.79
C ARG A 80 13.54 -20.00 23.20
N PHE A 81 12.93 -20.66 24.18
CA PHE A 81 12.96 -20.30 25.61
C PHE A 81 12.12 -19.09 26.00
N GLN A 82 11.37 -18.49 25.08
CA GLN A 82 10.47 -17.37 25.38
C GLN A 82 9.01 -17.80 25.57
N PRO A 83 8.23 -17.13 26.44
CA PRO A 83 8.65 -16.05 27.35
C PRO A 83 9.43 -16.58 28.57
N ASP A 84 10.52 -15.92 28.95
CA ASP A 84 11.39 -16.35 30.07
C ASP A 84 11.36 -15.45 31.31
N ASN A 85 10.85 -14.22 31.20
CA ASN A 85 10.74 -13.23 32.30
C ASN A 85 12.04 -13.12 33.13
N LEU A 86 13.12 -12.71 32.48
CA LEU A 86 14.47 -12.76 33.07
C LEU A 86 14.71 -11.74 34.19
N GLU A 87 13.90 -10.67 34.29
CA GLU A 87 14.14 -9.54 35.21
C GLU A 87 13.48 -9.66 36.61
N GLY A 88 12.83 -10.78 36.94
CA GLY A 88 12.40 -11.07 38.32
C GLY A 88 10.89 -10.96 38.58
N SER A 89 10.50 -10.48 39.77
CA SER A 89 9.15 -10.60 40.35
C SER A 89 8.04 -9.83 39.61
N VAL A 90 8.39 -9.03 38.59
CA VAL A 90 7.45 -8.31 37.72
C VAL A 90 7.58 -8.88 36.31
N PRO A 91 6.50 -9.44 35.73
CA PRO A 91 6.51 -9.96 34.37
C PRO A 91 6.88 -8.92 33.33
N GLU A 92 7.67 -9.32 32.34
CA GLU A 92 7.82 -8.61 31.07
C GLU A 92 6.48 -8.60 30.32
N GLN A 93 5.95 -7.41 30.03
CA GLN A 93 4.58 -7.23 29.53
C GLN A 93 4.51 -6.78 28.07
N ILE A 94 5.65 -6.45 27.46
CA ILE A 94 5.68 -6.00 26.07
C ILE A 94 6.29 -7.07 25.19
N VAL A 95 5.61 -7.45 24.12
CA VAL A 95 6.17 -8.39 23.14
C VAL A 95 6.74 -7.61 21.96
N THR A 96 7.88 -8.08 21.48
CA THR A 96 8.59 -7.53 20.34
C THR A 96 8.87 -8.63 19.31
N LEU A 97 8.95 -8.24 18.04
CA LEU A 97 9.42 -9.10 16.96
C LEU A 97 10.93 -8.89 16.79
N GLU A 98 11.70 -9.95 16.95
CA GLU A 98 13.17 -9.89 17.02
C GLU A 98 13.85 -11.01 16.21
N PRO A 99 15.09 -10.79 15.76
CA PRO A 99 15.88 -11.82 15.09
C PRO A 99 16.39 -12.90 16.06
N ALA A 100 16.10 -14.15 15.72
CA ALA A 100 16.49 -15.31 16.51
C ALA A 100 18.02 -15.48 16.62
N TRP A 101 18.77 -15.04 15.61
CA TRP A 101 20.21 -15.28 15.51
C TRP A 101 21.04 -14.47 16.51
N ARG A 102 20.58 -13.28 16.92
CA ARG A 102 21.36 -12.38 17.80
C ARG A 102 21.48 -12.90 19.23
N THR A 103 20.38 -13.38 19.78
CA THR A 103 20.28 -13.73 21.20
C THR A 103 20.06 -15.23 21.41
N TYR A 104 19.40 -15.91 20.46
CA TYR A 104 18.90 -17.29 20.65
C TYR A 104 19.62 -18.35 19.82
N GLN A 105 20.71 -17.98 19.12
CA GLN A 105 21.45 -18.87 18.22
C GLN A 105 20.56 -19.53 17.14
N GLY A 106 19.48 -18.86 16.75
CA GLY A 106 18.57 -19.33 15.71
C GLY A 106 19.03 -18.99 14.28
N PRO A 107 18.29 -19.42 13.25
CA PRO A 107 18.57 -19.08 11.85
C PRO A 107 18.56 -17.56 11.59
N VAL A 108 19.41 -17.09 10.67
CA VAL A 108 19.53 -15.66 10.29
C VAL A 108 18.25 -15.07 9.68
N ASN A 109 17.38 -15.92 9.16
CA ASN A 109 16.13 -15.57 8.51
C ASN A 109 14.90 -15.87 9.40
N LEU A 110 15.11 -16.14 10.69
CA LEU A 110 14.03 -16.36 11.65
C LEU A 110 13.82 -15.11 12.50
N LEU A 111 12.63 -14.52 12.39
CA LEU A 111 12.10 -13.54 13.32
C LEU A 111 11.04 -14.21 14.21
N GLY A 112 10.99 -13.83 15.49
CA GLY A 112 9.99 -14.35 16.43
C GLY A 112 9.75 -13.43 17.61
N PHE A 113 8.87 -13.84 18.50
CA PHE A 113 8.42 -13.10 19.67
C PHE A 113 9.37 -13.25 20.85
N ASN A 114 9.65 -12.12 21.47
CA ASN A 114 10.37 -11.98 22.72
C ASN A 114 9.60 -11.00 23.62
N ASP A 115 9.31 -11.39 24.86
CA ASP A 115 8.81 -10.47 25.89
C ASP A 115 9.97 -9.65 26.45
N VAL A 116 9.71 -8.37 26.70
CA VAL A 116 10.68 -7.41 27.21
C VAL A 116 10.03 -6.42 28.16
N ASN A 117 10.86 -5.85 29.03
CA ASN A 117 10.48 -4.70 29.82
C ASN A 117 10.41 -3.43 28.95
N GLY A 118 9.28 -2.73 29.00
CA GLY A 118 8.95 -1.62 28.10
C GLY A 118 9.64 -0.30 28.39
N GLN A 119 10.36 -0.20 29.50
CA GLN A 119 11.00 1.04 29.90
C GLN A 119 12.32 1.21 29.13
N GLN A 120 12.42 2.29 28.33
CA GLN A 120 13.67 2.81 27.73
C GLN A 120 14.26 2.08 26.52
N GLN A 121 13.45 1.67 25.52
CA GLN A 121 13.99 1.13 24.26
C GLN A 121 13.53 1.94 23.03
N GLU A 122 14.47 2.49 22.27
CA GLU A 122 14.23 3.17 20.97
C GLU A 122 13.93 2.15 19.86
N ILE A 123 12.83 1.42 19.98
CA ILE A 123 12.46 0.37 19.02
C ILE A 123 11.45 0.90 17.99
N PRO A 124 11.67 0.63 16.68
CA PRO A 124 10.70 0.90 15.64
C PRO A 124 9.32 0.25 15.88
N LEU A 125 8.25 0.98 15.62
CA LEU A 125 6.89 0.46 15.69
C LEU A 125 6.50 -0.21 14.35
N LEU A 126 6.05 -1.47 14.41
CA LEU A 126 5.39 -2.11 13.28
C LEU A 126 3.89 -1.87 13.38
N CYS A 127 3.35 -1.03 12.51
CA CYS A 127 1.92 -0.79 12.43
C CYS A 127 1.25 -1.65 11.34
N GLU A 128 0.03 -2.10 11.62
CA GLU A 128 -0.87 -2.64 10.61
C GLU A 128 -1.94 -1.62 10.25
N TYR A 129 -2.42 -1.73 9.02
CA TYR A 129 -3.65 -1.08 8.62
C TYR A 129 -4.78 -2.08 8.86
N ARG A 130 -5.66 -1.82 9.84
CA ARG A 130 -6.85 -2.66 10.02
C ARG A 130 -7.88 -2.26 8.99
N ASP A 131 -8.18 -3.20 8.08
CA ASP A 131 -9.26 -3.08 7.11
C ASP A 131 -10.62 -3.08 7.82
N LYS A 132 -10.96 -1.96 8.47
CA LYS A 132 -12.35 -1.51 8.57
C LYS A 132 -12.92 -1.16 7.20
N TYR A 133 -12.26 -1.54 6.11
CA TYR A 133 -12.46 -1.01 4.79
C TYR A 133 -12.21 -2.11 3.77
N LYS A 134 -13.23 -2.49 3.01
CA LYS A 134 -13.13 -3.38 1.86
C LYS A 134 -12.91 -2.56 0.60
N CYS A 135 -12.00 -3.01 -0.25
CA CYS A 135 -11.85 -2.51 -1.61
C CYS A 135 -12.47 -3.47 -2.64
N PRO A 136 -12.77 -3.00 -3.86
CA PRO A 136 -13.07 -3.90 -4.97
C PRO A 136 -11.92 -4.88 -5.20
N GLU A 137 -12.22 -6.02 -5.81
CA GLU A 137 -11.20 -6.99 -6.18
C GLU A 137 -10.17 -6.36 -7.14
N GLY A 138 -8.88 -6.57 -6.86
CA GLY A 138 -7.78 -5.97 -7.61
C GLY A 138 -7.48 -4.50 -7.30
N PHE A 139 -8.18 -3.89 -6.32
CA PHE A 139 -7.92 -2.53 -5.86
C PHE A 139 -7.15 -2.54 -4.54
N VAL A 140 -6.27 -1.55 -4.37
CA VAL A 140 -5.43 -1.37 -3.18
C VAL A 140 -5.90 -0.15 -2.41
N PHE A 141 -6.05 -0.29 -1.10
CA PHE A 141 -6.38 0.81 -0.21
C PHE A 141 -5.16 1.72 0.02
N ASN A 142 -5.34 3.03 -0.16
CA ASN A 142 -4.35 4.05 0.19
C ASN A 142 -5.06 5.33 0.62
N ASP A 143 -4.70 5.83 1.81
CA ASP A 143 -5.16 7.10 2.38
C ASP A 143 -6.67 7.38 2.24
N GLY A 144 -7.50 6.40 2.62
CA GLY A 144 -8.96 6.55 2.62
C GLY A 144 -9.64 6.24 1.29
N VAL A 145 -8.90 5.79 0.28
CA VAL A 145 -9.42 5.51 -1.07
C VAL A 145 -8.90 4.16 -1.58
N CYS A 146 -9.75 3.41 -2.27
CA CYS A 146 -9.34 2.20 -2.99
C CYS A 146 -8.99 2.56 -4.43
N THR A 147 -7.83 2.13 -4.90
CA THR A 147 -7.32 2.48 -6.24
C THR A 147 -6.93 1.24 -7.04
N GLY A 148 -7.15 1.25 -8.34
CA GLY A 148 -6.85 0.13 -9.23
C GLY A 148 -6.88 0.55 -10.69
N ILE A 149 -6.62 -0.39 -11.60
CA ILE A 149 -6.76 -0.16 -13.05
C ILE A 149 -7.80 -1.11 -13.63
N LEU A 150 -8.54 -0.62 -14.62
CA LEU A 150 -9.48 -1.41 -15.40
C LEU A 150 -9.00 -1.47 -16.86
N GLU A 151 -9.05 -2.65 -17.46
CA GLU A 151 -8.96 -2.79 -18.92
C GLU A 151 -10.17 -2.11 -19.53
N CYS A 152 -9.99 -1.29 -20.57
CA CYS A 152 -11.08 -0.56 -21.21
C CYS A 152 -11.32 -1.01 -22.65
N GLY A 153 -10.36 -0.76 -23.56
CA GLY A 153 -10.48 -1.09 -24.97
C GLY A 153 -11.48 -0.22 -25.76
N ALA A 154 -11.89 0.92 -25.20
CA ALA A 154 -12.93 1.81 -25.72
C ALA A 154 -12.44 3.28 -25.73
N THR A 155 -13.29 4.22 -26.17
CA THR A 155 -12.95 5.65 -26.17
C THR A 155 -12.85 6.22 -24.76
N GLY A 156 -12.26 7.41 -24.62
CA GLY A 156 -12.07 8.04 -23.31
C GLY A 156 -13.36 8.21 -22.49
N ASP A 157 -14.45 8.68 -23.09
CA ASP A 157 -15.72 8.87 -22.37
C ASP A 157 -16.34 7.52 -21.94
N GLU A 158 -16.15 6.47 -22.75
CA GLU A 158 -16.59 5.11 -22.41
C GLU A 158 -15.75 4.52 -21.27
N CYS A 159 -14.44 4.79 -21.23
CA CYS A 159 -13.57 4.38 -20.13
C CYS A 159 -13.90 5.11 -18.82
N GLU A 160 -14.21 6.40 -18.88
CA GLU A 160 -14.73 7.18 -17.74
C GLU A 160 -16.01 6.55 -17.19
N SER A 161 -16.93 6.17 -18.08
CA SER A 161 -18.18 5.50 -17.73
C SER A 161 -17.93 4.13 -17.09
N LYS A 162 -16.96 3.35 -17.62
CA LYS A 162 -16.60 2.04 -17.08
C LYS A 162 -16.10 2.11 -15.63
N CYS A 163 -15.30 3.13 -15.32
CA CYS A 163 -14.86 3.40 -13.96
C CYS A 163 -16.04 3.66 -13.02
N THR A 164 -16.97 4.51 -13.47
CA THR A 164 -18.19 4.86 -12.72
C THR A 164 -19.07 3.64 -12.49
N GLN A 165 -19.27 2.80 -13.51
CA GLN A 165 -20.05 1.55 -13.42
C GLN A 165 -19.44 0.58 -12.40
N MET A 166 -18.12 0.40 -12.40
CA MET A 166 -17.41 -0.44 -11.42
C MET A 166 -17.68 0.03 -9.98
N GLY A 167 -17.63 1.34 -9.74
CA GLY A 167 -17.98 1.90 -8.44
C GLY A 167 -19.41 1.57 -8.02
N ASN A 168 -20.37 1.79 -8.93
CA ASN A 168 -21.78 1.52 -8.67
C ASN A 168 -22.01 0.04 -8.31
N SER A 169 -21.38 -0.89 -9.04
CA SER A 169 -21.41 -2.33 -8.74
C SER A 169 -20.76 -2.65 -7.40
N PHE A 170 -19.69 -1.95 -7.04
CA PHE A 170 -19.07 -2.08 -5.73
C PHE A 170 -19.89 -1.45 -4.60
N GLY A 171 -20.88 -0.60 -4.91
CA GLY A 171 -21.73 0.11 -3.94
C GLY A 171 -21.12 1.42 -3.42
N GLY A 172 -20.34 2.11 -4.25
CA GLY A 172 -19.77 3.42 -3.94
C GLY A 172 -19.63 4.30 -5.19
N LYS A 173 -19.31 5.59 -5.02
CA LYS A 173 -18.97 6.46 -6.15
C LYS A 173 -17.52 6.19 -6.55
N ALA A 174 -17.30 5.73 -7.78
CA ALA A 174 -15.97 5.64 -8.39
C ALA A 174 -15.79 6.71 -9.46
N MET A 175 -14.54 7.08 -9.68
CA MET A 175 -14.10 8.05 -10.67
C MET A 175 -12.63 7.81 -11.00
N LEU A 176 -12.12 8.49 -12.02
CA LEU A 176 -10.69 8.46 -12.30
C LEU A 176 -9.91 9.22 -11.20
N PRO A 177 -8.66 8.84 -10.92
CA PRO A 177 -7.87 9.45 -9.85
C PRO A 177 -7.41 10.87 -10.20
N SER A 178 -7.63 11.80 -9.26
CA SER A 178 -7.01 13.13 -9.26
C SER A 178 -5.75 13.11 -8.41
N ILE A 179 -4.66 13.70 -8.91
CA ILE A 179 -3.34 13.60 -8.29
C ILE A 179 -2.91 14.98 -7.82
N HIS A 180 -2.57 15.10 -6.53
CA HIS A 180 -2.27 16.38 -5.87
C HIS A 180 -0.85 16.49 -5.31
N ASN A 181 -0.07 15.41 -5.34
CA ASN A 181 1.30 15.41 -4.83
C ASN A 181 2.13 14.25 -5.39
N ASP A 182 3.45 14.35 -5.21
CA ASP A 182 4.42 13.35 -5.66
C ASP A 182 4.21 11.97 -5.03
N ASN A 183 3.83 11.91 -3.74
CA ASN A 183 3.66 10.65 -3.04
C ASN A 183 2.53 9.82 -3.65
N TYR A 184 1.38 10.44 -3.90
CA TYR A 184 0.24 9.77 -4.51
C TYR A 184 0.50 9.44 -5.99
N ASN A 185 1.18 10.33 -6.72
CA ASN A 185 1.62 10.06 -8.09
C ASN A 185 2.51 8.81 -8.17
N TRP A 186 3.53 8.75 -7.32
CA TRP A 186 4.46 7.62 -7.25
C TRP A 186 3.77 6.33 -6.83
N PHE A 187 2.86 6.42 -5.85
CA PHE A 187 2.04 5.30 -5.42
C PHE A 187 1.22 4.73 -6.60
N LEU A 188 0.44 5.56 -7.30
CA LEU A 188 -0.38 5.11 -8.43
C LEU A 188 0.49 4.50 -9.53
N ALA A 189 1.57 5.17 -9.93
CA ALA A 189 2.47 4.66 -10.97
C ALA A 189 3.05 3.29 -10.59
N THR A 190 3.43 3.11 -9.33
CA THR A 190 3.97 1.84 -8.81
C THR A 190 2.91 0.74 -8.80
N GLN A 191 1.72 1.02 -8.28
CA GLN A 191 0.66 0.01 -8.21
C GLN A 191 0.17 -0.41 -9.60
N TYR A 192 -0.03 0.57 -10.50
CA TYR A 192 -0.49 0.29 -11.85
C TYR A 192 0.54 -0.52 -12.63
N ARG A 193 1.83 -0.19 -12.47
CA ARG A 193 2.92 -0.99 -13.01
C ARG A 193 2.87 -2.44 -12.53
N LYS A 194 2.69 -2.68 -11.23
CA LYS A 194 2.62 -4.04 -10.67
C LYS A 194 1.51 -4.88 -11.32
N VAL A 195 0.32 -4.28 -11.50
CA VAL A 195 -0.81 -4.95 -12.15
C VAL A 195 -0.53 -5.22 -13.63
N ILE A 196 0.18 -4.33 -14.32
CA ILE A 196 0.54 -4.55 -15.72
C ILE A 196 1.58 -5.66 -15.86
N MET A 197 2.58 -5.66 -14.97
CA MET A 197 3.66 -6.66 -14.94
C MET A 197 3.21 -8.06 -14.52
N SER A 198 1.97 -8.21 -14.04
CA SER A 198 1.40 -9.53 -13.74
C SER A 198 0.80 -10.22 -14.96
N GLY A 199 1.18 -9.83 -16.18
CA GLY A 199 0.77 -10.49 -17.43
C GLY A 199 -0.18 -9.69 -18.32
N LYS A 200 -0.30 -8.37 -18.13
CA LYS A 200 -1.19 -7.50 -18.93
C LYS A 200 -0.46 -6.60 -19.93
N GLU A 201 0.85 -6.80 -20.12
CA GLU A 201 1.68 -5.99 -21.02
C GLU A 201 1.22 -6.09 -22.49
N ASN A 202 0.67 -7.24 -22.88
CA ASN A 202 0.21 -7.50 -24.25
C ASN A 202 -0.91 -6.56 -24.70
N ASN A 203 -1.68 -6.00 -23.76
CA ASN A 203 -2.76 -5.07 -24.05
C ASN A 203 -2.26 -3.73 -24.64
N PHE A 204 -0.95 -3.45 -24.53
CA PHE A 204 -0.31 -2.27 -25.12
C PHE A 204 0.36 -2.55 -26.48
N LYS A 205 0.54 -3.82 -26.88
CA LYS A 205 1.36 -4.19 -28.06
C LYS A 205 0.79 -3.74 -29.41
N ASN A 206 -0.51 -3.44 -29.48
CA ASN A 206 -1.18 -3.00 -30.71
C ASN A 206 -1.33 -1.47 -30.82
N GLY A 207 -0.65 -0.70 -29.95
CA GLY A 207 -0.84 0.73 -29.87
C GLY A 207 0.28 1.56 -30.53
N LYS A 208 0.00 2.86 -30.68
CA LYS A 208 0.89 3.89 -31.29
C LYS A 208 2.24 3.98 -30.56
N LEU A 209 3.14 4.84 -31.06
CA LEU A 209 4.46 5.19 -30.47
C LEU A 209 4.50 5.30 -28.92
N PHE A 210 3.39 5.69 -28.28
CA PHE A 210 3.30 5.89 -26.83
C PHE A 210 2.88 4.67 -26.02
N SER A 211 2.41 3.60 -26.65
CA SER A 211 1.97 2.40 -25.94
C SER A 211 3.12 1.63 -25.31
N GLN A 212 4.35 1.84 -25.79
CA GLN A 212 5.55 1.37 -25.13
C GLN A 212 5.67 1.88 -23.68
N TYR A 213 5.07 3.01 -23.30
CA TYR A 213 5.21 3.62 -21.96
C TYR A 213 4.12 3.19 -20.96
N TRP A 214 3.24 2.27 -21.38
CA TRP A 214 2.10 1.79 -20.59
C TRP A 214 1.23 2.93 -20.04
N PRO A 215 0.62 3.77 -20.91
CA PRO A 215 -0.16 4.92 -20.49
C PRO A 215 -1.48 4.49 -19.85
N ILE A 216 -1.76 5.00 -18.65
CA ILE A 216 -3.00 4.76 -17.90
C ILE A 216 -3.76 6.08 -17.79
N MET A 217 -5.00 6.12 -18.28
CA MET A 217 -5.82 7.33 -18.19
C MET A 217 -6.10 7.72 -16.73
N ILE A 218 -5.91 8.99 -16.38
CA ILE A 218 -6.17 9.56 -15.06
C ILE A 218 -7.22 10.68 -15.11
N GLY A 219 -7.65 11.16 -13.95
CA GLY A 219 -8.83 12.00 -13.76
C GLY A 219 -8.63 13.47 -14.09
N MET A 220 -7.87 13.81 -15.12
CA MET A 220 -7.68 15.19 -15.57
C MET A 220 -8.06 15.34 -17.05
N LYS A 221 -8.81 16.39 -17.37
CA LYS A 221 -9.32 16.68 -18.72
C LYS A 221 -9.20 18.17 -19.06
N HIS A 222 -8.97 18.49 -20.32
CA HIS A 222 -8.99 19.87 -20.81
C HIS A 222 -10.42 20.27 -21.17
N ILE A 223 -10.97 21.25 -20.45
CA ILE A 223 -12.34 21.77 -20.62
C ILE A 223 -12.26 23.29 -20.65
N HIS A 224 -12.85 23.90 -21.69
CA HIS A 224 -12.93 25.37 -21.87
C HIS A 224 -11.60 26.11 -21.68
N GLY A 225 -10.50 25.58 -22.23
CA GLY A 225 -9.18 26.23 -22.18
C GLY A 225 -8.40 25.98 -20.88
N GLN A 226 -8.86 25.08 -20.01
CA GLN A 226 -8.22 24.80 -18.73
C GLN A 226 -8.14 23.29 -18.46
N TRP A 227 -7.07 22.88 -17.79
CA TRP A 227 -6.95 21.53 -17.23
C TRP A 227 -7.74 21.45 -15.93
N VAL A 228 -8.71 20.53 -15.87
CA VAL A 228 -9.59 20.34 -14.71
C VAL A 228 -9.53 18.88 -14.24
N ASN A 229 -9.48 18.69 -12.93
CA ASN A 229 -9.70 17.38 -12.33
C ASN A 229 -11.20 17.02 -12.43
N LEU A 230 -11.49 15.78 -12.84
CA LEU A 230 -12.85 15.28 -13.08
C LEU A 230 -13.65 15.09 -11.78
N ASP A 231 -12.98 15.01 -10.64
CA ASP A 231 -13.60 14.97 -9.32
C ASP A 231 -13.89 16.36 -8.72
N GLN A 232 -13.62 17.43 -9.49
CA GLN A 232 -13.83 18.84 -9.12
C GLN A 232 -12.88 19.36 -8.03
N THR A 233 -11.85 18.61 -7.67
CA THR A 233 -10.74 19.14 -6.85
C THR A 233 -9.91 20.15 -7.64
N PRO A 234 -9.13 21.02 -6.97
CA PRO A 234 -8.24 21.96 -7.66
C PRO A 234 -7.20 21.25 -8.54
N SER A 235 -6.93 21.79 -9.73
CA SER A 235 -5.81 21.37 -10.57
C SER A 235 -4.51 22.05 -10.11
N ASP A 236 -3.94 21.56 -9.02
CA ASP A 236 -2.81 22.19 -8.31
C ASP A 236 -1.47 21.47 -8.48
N TYR A 237 -1.48 20.29 -9.11
CA TYR A 237 -0.29 19.47 -9.31
C TYR A 237 -0.20 19.00 -10.77
N PHE A 238 1.00 19.12 -11.33
CA PHE A 238 1.29 18.75 -12.72
C PHE A 238 2.66 18.08 -12.80
N ARG A 239 2.70 16.93 -13.49
CA ARG A 239 3.96 16.22 -13.75
C ARG A 239 4.10 15.84 -15.22
N TRP A 240 3.91 16.84 -16.08
CA TRP A 240 4.10 16.68 -17.52
C TRP A 240 5.50 16.18 -17.82
N TRP A 241 5.58 15.20 -18.72
CA TRP A 241 6.84 14.78 -19.27
C TRP A 241 7.32 15.79 -20.31
N SER A 242 8.61 16.14 -20.27
CA SER A 242 9.24 17.00 -21.25
C SER A 242 10.60 16.42 -21.68
N LEU A 243 10.86 16.44 -22.99
CA LEU A 243 12.20 16.29 -23.55
C LEU A 243 12.49 17.50 -24.43
N GLU A 244 13.34 18.40 -23.95
CA GLU A 244 13.92 19.46 -24.76
C GLU A 244 15.23 19.01 -25.43
N ASN A 245 15.34 19.34 -26.72
CA ASN A 245 16.48 19.11 -27.61
C ASN A 245 16.76 17.66 -28.07
N LYS A 246 15.69 16.97 -28.52
CA LYS A 246 15.47 16.50 -29.92
C LYS A 246 14.84 15.10 -30.01
N GLU A 247 13.53 14.90 -29.98
CA GLU A 247 12.36 15.75 -29.67
C GLU A 247 11.18 14.77 -29.54
N VAL A 248 10.53 14.70 -28.36
CA VAL A 248 9.19 14.14 -28.24
C VAL A 248 8.36 15.16 -27.47
N LYS A 249 7.43 15.82 -28.16
CA LYS A 249 6.44 16.69 -27.53
C LYS A 249 5.26 15.84 -27.11
N LEU A 250 5.26 15.33 -25.86
CA LEU A 250 4.09 14.62 -25.29
C LEU A 250 2.96 15.58 -24.89
N PHE A 251 3.16 16.87 -25.09
CA PHE A 251 2.11 17.87 -25.05
C PHE A 251 1.55 18.07 -26.45
N THR A 252 0.40 17.47 -26.72
CA THR A 252 -0.36 17.69 -27.95
C THR A 252 -1.42 18.76 -27.69
N ASN A 253 -1.72 19.62 -28.68
CA ASN A 253 -2.74 20.66 -28.50
C ASN A 253 -4.10 20.03 -28.10
N PRO A 254 -4.60 20.29 -26.88
CA PRO A 254 -5.82 19.66 -26.40
C PRO A 254 -7.08 20.06 -27.20
N ASP A 255 -7.08 21.25 -27.82
CA ASP A 255 -8.19 21.70 -28.68
C ASP A 255 -8.30 20.89 -29.97
N LYS A 256 -7.27 20.13 -30.34
CA LYS A 256 -7.29 19.18 -31.46
C LYS A 256 -7.77 17.78 -31.06
N GLY A 257 -8.50 17.66 -29.95
CA GLY A 257 -9.06 16.39 -29.48
C GLY A 257 -8.11 15.56 -28.62
N TYR A 258 -7.10 16.17 -28.01
CA TYR A 258 -6.13 15.50 -27.12
C TYR A 258 -6.37 15.93 -25.67
N LYS A 259 -7.60 15.72 -25.19
CA LYS A 259 -8.11 16.40 -24.00
C LYS A 259 -7.83 15.67 -22.70
N ARG A 260 -7.22 14.47 -22.72
CA ARG A 260 -7.11 13.59 -21.55
C ARG A 260 -5.67 13.36 -21.15
N VAL A 261 -5.46 13.15 -19.85
CA VAL A 261 -4.13 12.94 -19.27
C VAL A 261 -3.91 11.47 -18.96
N PHE A 262 -2.69 11.01 -19.22
CA PHE A 262 -2.24 9.64 -19.03
C PHE A 262 -1.00 9.62 -18.15
N LEU A 263 -1.04 8.81 -17.11
CA LEU A 263 0.11 8.48 -16.26
C LEU A 263 0.91 7.35 -16.91
N MET A 264 2.19 7.58 -17.17
CA MET A 264 3.10 6.58 -17.71
C MET A 264 3.71 5.75 -16.58
N VAL A 265 3.67 4.42 -16.72
CA VAL A 265 4.05 3.50 -15.63
C VAL A 265 5.13 2.49 -16.03
N ARG A 266 5.71 2.66 -17.23
CA ARG A 266 6.92 1.93 -17.61
C ARG A 266 8.18 2.68 -17.15
N VAL A 267 9.12 1.95 -16.53
CA VAL A 267 10.39 2.53 -16.06
C VAL A 267 11.27 2.99 -17.22
N ASN A 268 11.39 2.17 -18.27
CA ASN A 268 12.13 2.52 -19.49
C ASN A 268 11.29 2.15 -20.71
N GLY A 269 11.15 3.07 -21.66
CA GLY A 269 10.66 2.77 -23.01
C GLY A 269 11.58 1.84 -23.79
N ASP A 270 11.19 1.48 -25.00
CA ASP A 270 12.01 0.65 -25.91
C ASP A 270 13.26 1.41 -26.42
N ASP A 271 13.28 2.74 -26.25
CA ASP A 271 14.40 3.64 -26.53
C ASP A 271 15.29 3.94 -25.30
N GLY A 272 15.03 3.31 -24.15
CA GLY A 272 15.78 3.51 -22.92
C GLY A 272 15.43 4.79 -22.15
N ILE A 273 14.41 5.54 -22.58
CA ILE A 273 13.99 6.78 -21.92
C ILE A 273 13.04 6.47 -20.76
N SER A 274 13.32 7.07 -19.59
CA SER A 274 12.47 6.92 -18.41
C SER A 274 11.31 7.91 -18.43
N THR A 275 10.10 7.37 -18.34
CA THR A 275 8.85 8.15 -18.32
C THR A 275 8.00 7.84 -17.10
N PHE A 276 8.49 7.00 -16.20
CA PHE A 276 7.76 6.53 -15.03
C PHE A 276 7.31 7.67 -14.13
N GLY A 277 6.00 7.71 -13.85
CA GLY A 277 5.40 8.73 -13.00
C GLY A 277 5.20 10.08 -13.68
N TYR A 278 5.53 10.22 -14.97
CA TYR A 278 5.22 11.43 -15.72
C TYR A 278 3.93 11.31 -16.54
N TRP A 279 3.41 12.45 -16.95
CA TRP A 279 2.13 12.60 -17.62
C TRP A 279 2.26 13.01 -19.08
N ALA A 280 1.29 12.60 -19.89
CA ALA A 280 1.19 12.93 -21.30
C ALA A 280 -0.28 13.06 -21.73
N ASN A 281 -0.56 13.72 -22.87
CA ASN A 281 -1.91 13.82 -23.43
C ASN A 281 -2.02 13.35 -24.89
N ASN A 282 -1.33 12.28 -25.26
CA ASN A 282 -1.17 11.90 -26.69
C ASN A 282 -2.20 10.94 -27.27
N TYR A 283 -3.21 10.56 -26.50
CA TYR A 283 -4.36 9.85 -27.07
C TYR A 283 -5.39 10.87 -27.51
N HIS A 284 -5.79 10.76 -28.77
CA HIS A 284 -6.91 11.50 -29.29
C HIS A 284 -8.22 10.97 -28.67
N ASP A 285 -9.25 11.80 -28.53
CA ASP A 285 -10.53 11.44 -27.90
C ASP A 285 -11.27 10.30 -28.63
N LYS A 286 -10.85 10.00 -29.87
CA LYS A 286 -11.36 8.91 -30.70
C LYS A 286 -10.52 7.63 -30.60
N ASP A 287 -9.36 7.68 -29.96
CA ASP A 287 -8.50 6.53 -29.80
C ASP A 287 -9.07 5.58 -28.75
N LYS A 288 -8.82 4.29 -28.95
CA LYS A 288 -9.14 3.26 -27.95
C LYS A 288 -8.05 3.26 -26.87
N ILE A 289 -8.47 3.38 -25.62
CA ILE A 289 -7.60 3.43 -24.46
C ILE A 289 -7.47 2.02 -23.87
N PRO A 290 -6.26 1.49 -23.67
CA PRO A 290 -6.06 0.15 -23.11
C PRO A 290 -6.52 0.05 -21.66
N PHE A 291 -6.14 1.02 -20.82
CA PHE A 291 -6.42 1.01 -19.38
C PHE A 291 -6.80 2.38 -18.84
N VAL A 292 -7.64 2.36 -17.82
CA VAL A 292 -8.05 3.53 -17.04
C VAL A 292 -7.76 3.28 -15.56
N GLY A 293 -7.17 4.28 -14.89
CA GLY A 293 -7.03 4.29 -13.45
C GLY A 293 -8.35 4.62 -12.81
N CYS A 294 -8.68 3.96 -11.70
CA CYS A 294 -9.92 4.15 -10.97
C CYS A 294 -9.64 4.32 -9.49
N GLN A 295 -10.43 5.19 -8.87
CA GLN A 295 -10.49 5.39 -7.44
C GLN A 295 -11.94 5.31 -6.95
N VAL A 296 -12.14 4.65 -5.82
CA VAL A 296 -13.47 4.45 -5.21
C VAL A 296 -13.36 4.53 -3.71
N LYS A 297 -14.38 5.09 -3.05
CA LYS A 297 -14.42 5.04 -1.59
C LYS A 297 -14.49 3.59 -1.10
N PRO A 298 -13.69 3.21 -0.11
CA PRO A 298 -13.78 1.88 0.51
C PRO A 298 -15.15 1.68 1.16
N LYS A 299 -15.58 0.42 1.26
CA LYS A 299 -16.75 0.04 2.06
C LYS A 299 -16.34 -0.21 3.49
N LYS A 300 -16.97 0.45 4.46
CA LYS A 300 -16.66 0.17 5.87
C LYS A 300 -17.07 -1.27 6.22
N LEU A 301 -16.13 -2.08 6.69
CA LEU A 301 -16.39 -3.35 7.37
C LEU A 301 -16.61 -2.99 8.84
N PHE A 302 -17.77 -3.41 9.36
CA PHE A 302 -18.43 -2.98 10.61
C PHE A 302 -17.50 -2.48 11.72
#